data_AF-A0A8H4UKZ7-F1
#
_entry.id   AF-A0A8H4UKZ7-F1
#
_cell.length_a   1.000
_cell.length_b   1.000
_cell.length_c   1.000
_cell.angle_alpha   90.00
_cell.angle_beta   90.00
_cell.angle_gamma   90.00
#
_symmetry.space_group_name_H-M   'P 1'
#
loop_
_entity.id
_entity.type
_entity.pdbx_description
1 polymer ?
#
loop_
_entity_poly.entity_id
_entity_poly.type
_entity_poly.pdbx_seq_one_letter_code
_entity_poly.pdbx_strand_id
1 'polypeptide(L)'
;MANVHPFFGGVPVDQAASWTVDFFNTHDVSLTSGTNKDAIISEVGWPSAGGNDCGSVNCTDSTSGSVAGIDEMNQFLSDWVCQALSNGTKYFWFEAFDEPWKVIYDTPGKEWEDKWGLMDSARVLKSGLKIPDCGGKT
;
A
#
# COMPACT_ATOMS: atom_id res chain seq x y z
N MET A 1 -6.43 4.18 14.98
CA MET A 1 -6.31 4.08 13.51
C MET A 1 -4.92 4.52 13.14
N ALA A 2 -4.32 3.88 12.15
CA ALA A 2 -2.96 4.18 11.70
C ALA A 2 -2.83 4.02 10.19
N ASN A 3 -2.06 4.89 9.55
CA ASN A 3 -1.69 4.77 8.15
C ASN A 3 -0.44 3.91 8.07
N VAL A 4 -0.50 2.79 7.35
CA VAL A 4 0.57 1.78 7.31
C VAL A 4 0.89 1.48 5.85
N HIS A 5 1.88 2.21 5.32
CA HIS A 5 2.35 2.06 3.96
C HIS A 5 3.74 1.40 3.94
N PRO A 6 3.85 0.11 3.55
CA PRO A 6 5.16 -0.56 3.43
C PRO A 6 6.06 0.15 2.41
N PHE A 7 5.45 0.81 1.41
CA PHE A 7 6.16 1.59 0.40
C PHE A 7 7.15 2.61 1.02
N PHE A 8 6.69 3.45 1.95
CA PHE A 8 7.55 4.44 2.61
C PHE A 8 8.56 3.83 3.60
N GLY A 9 8.39 2.56 3.97
CA GLY A 9 9.37 1.79 4.73
C GLY A 9 10.55 1.31 3.89
N GLY A 10 10.51 1.51 2.56
CA GLY A 10 11.50 0.93 1.64
C GLY A 10 11.44 -0.60 1.55
N VAL A 11 10.28 -1.18 1.87
CA VAL A 11 10.07 -2.62 1.92
C VAL A 11 9.80 -3.16 0.51
N PRO A 12 10.59 -4.12 0.01
CA PRO A 12 10.30 -4.77 -1.26
C PRO A 12 8.90 -5.40 -1.29
N VAL A 13 8.24 -5.37 -2.44
CA VAL A 13 6.82 -5.76 -2.57
C VAL A 13 6.54 -7.19 -2.12
N ASP A 14 7.50 -8.11 -2.29
CA ASP A 14 7.41 -9.51 -1.89
C ASP A 14 7.38 -9.73 -0.37
N GLN A 15 7.72 -8.70 0.40
CA GLN A 15 7.70 -8.67 1.86
C GLN A 15 6.68 -7.66 2.40
N ALA A 16 6.04 -6.87 1.54
CA ALA A 16 5.19 -5.76 1.95
C ALA A 16 4.00 -6.23 2.80
N ALA A 17 3.31 -7.30 2.41
CA ALA A 17 2.13 -7.80 3.13
C ALA A 17 2.47 -8.30 4.54
N SER A 18 3.52 -9.12 4.68
CA SER A 18 3.96 -9.62 5.98
C SER A 18 4.47 -8.47 6.87
N TRP A 19 5.27 -7.57 6.29
CA TRP A 19 5.75 -6.38 7.00
C TRP A 19 4.60 -5.52 7.53
N THR A 20 3.56 -5.27 6.72
CA THR A 20 2.42 -4.45 7.14
C THR A 20 1.70 -5.08 8.34
N VAL A 21 1.51 -6.41 8.34
CA VAL A 21 0.92 -7.12 9.49
C VAL A 21 1.79 -6.99 10.73
N ASP A 22 3.09 -7.25 10.60
CA ASP A 22 4.02 -7.23 11.73
C ASP A 22 4.16 -5.81 12.32
N PHE A 23 4.28 -4.81 11.45
CA PHE A 23 4.34 -3.40 11.84
C PHE A 23 3.09 -3.00 12.60
N PHE A 24 1.91 -3.25 12.02
CA PHE A 24 0.63 -2.86 12.61
C PHE A 24 0.39 -3.57 13.96
N ASN A 25 0.70 -4.87 14.06
CA ASN A 25 0.56 -5.60 15.31
C ASN A 25 1.48 -5.05 16.42
N THR A 26 2.73 -4.76 16.05
CA THR A 26 3.76 -4.34 17.01
C THR A 26 3.56 -2.91 17.47
N HIS A 27 3.16 -2.01 16.57
CA HIS A 27 3.12 -0.57 16.84
C HIS A 27 1.72 -0.03 17.14
N ASP A 28 0.66 -0.64 16.60
CA ASP A 28 -0.70 -0.09 16.70
C ASP A 28 -1.63 -0.97 17.53
N VAL A 29 -1.69 -2.28 17.26
CA VAL A 29 -2.54 -3.21 18.02
C VAL A 29 -2.07 -3.30 19.47
N SER A 30 -0.76 -3.31 19.70
CA SER A 30 -0.16 -3.36 21.04
C SER A 30 -0.65 -2.22 21.95
N LEU A 31 -0.94 -1.04 21.39
CA LEU A 31 -1.44 0.12 22.11
C LEU A 31 -2.90 0.00 22.56
N THR A 32 -3.65 -0.92 21.94
CA THR A 32 -5.04 -1.23 22.31
C THR A 32 -5.17 -2.43 23.25
N SER A 33 -4.05 -3.10 23.57
CA SER A 33 -4.03 -4.27 24.45
C SER A 33 -4.64 -3.95 25.83
N GLY A 34 -5.53 -4.82 26.30
CA GLY A 34 -6.25 -4.62 27.56
C GLY A 34 -7.40 -3.62 27.51
N THR A 35 -7.77 -3.13 26.32
CA THR A 35 -8.93 -2.25 26.11
C THR A 35 -9.98 -2.91 25.22
N ASN A 36 -11.14 -2.26 25.06
CA ASN A 36 -12.18 -2.64 24.10
C ASN A 36 -12.11 -1.83 22.79
N LYS A 37 -10.99 -1.13 22.56
CA LYS A 37 -10.81 -0.30 21.36
C LYS A 37 -10.35 -1.16 20.19
N ASP A 38 -10.93 -0.91 19.02
CA ASP A 38 -10.47 -1.50 17.78
C ASP A 38 -9.21 -0.79 17.27
N ALA A 39 -8.21 -1.56 16.85
CA ALA A 39 -7.16 -1.10 15.96
C ALA A 39 -7.62 -1.29 14.50
N ILE A 40 -7.46 -0.26 13.67
CA ILE A 40 -7.85 -0.25 12.24
C ILE A 40 -6.72 0.40 11.45
N ILE A 41 -6.35 -0.18 10.31
CA ILE A 41 -5.45 0.45 9.34
C ILE A 41 -6.27 1.45 8.53
N SER A 42 -6.06 2.75 8.76
CA SER A 42 -6.81 3.79 8.05
C SER A 42 -6.38 3.97 6.60
N GLU A 43 -5.14 3.58 6.26
CA GLU A 43 -4.62 3.62 4.90
C GLU A 43 -3.56 2.53 4.71
N VAL A 44 -3.68 1.76 3.64
CA VAL A 44 -2.66 0.83 3.14
C VAL A 44 -2.79 0.75 1.63
N GLY A 45 -1.68 0.73 0.90
CA GLY A 45 -1.69 0.72 -0.55
C GLY A 45 -0.30 0.67 -1.13
N TRP A 46 -0.25 0.77 -2.45
CA TRP A 46 0.99 0.79 -3.23
C TRP A 46 0.81 1.69 -4.46
N PRO A 47 1.75 2.56 -4.82
CA PRO A 47 1.63 3.39 -6.01
C PRO A 47 1.94 2.61 -7.29
N SER A 48 1.21 2.88 -8.38
CA SER A 48 1.36 2.14 -9.64
C SER A 48 2.49 2.64 -10.54
N ALA A 49 3.17 3.73 -10.16
CA ALA A 49 4.31 4.32 -10.85
C ALA A 49 4.89 5.44 -9.97
N GLY A 50 6.03 6.01 -10.38
CA GLY A 50 6.62 7.17 -9.70
C GLY A 50 8.00 6.96 -9.09
N GLY A 51 8.74 5.94 -9.51
CA GLY A 51 10.09 5.67 -9.01
C GLY A 51 10.08 4.65 -7.87
N ASN A 52 11.03 4.78 -6.95
CA ASN A 52 11.20 3.85 -5.84
C ASN A 52 11.65 4.56 -4.57
N ASP A 53 11.32 3.96 -3.42
CA ASP A 53 11.71 4.47 -2.11
C ASP A 53 12.48 3.42 -1.30
N CYS A 54 13.49 3.87 -0.56
CA CYS A 54 14.33 3.01 0.29
C CYS A 54 14.26 3.46 1.76
N GLY A 55 13.16 4.15 2.12
CA GLY A 55 12.91 4.69 3.45
C GLY A 55 13.93 5.75 3.83
N SER A 56 14.67 5.51 4.91
CA SER A 56 15.64 6.47 5.47
C SER A 56 16.98 6.55 4.71
N VAL A 57 17.19 5.72 3.68
CA VAL A 57 18.42 5.72 2.87
C VAL A 57 18.11 5.99 1.40
N ASN A 58 19.12 6.46 0.66
CA ASN A 58 18.99 6.63 -0.78
C ASN A 58 18.99 5.26 -1.47
N CYS A 59 18.14 5.10 -2.47
CA CYS A 59 18.15 3.92 -3.32
C CYS A 59 19.43 3.85 -4.16
N THR A 60 20.00 2.65 -4.26
CA THR A 60 21.20 2.39 -5.06
C THR A 60 20.91 2.39 -6.56
N ASP A 61 19.72 1.94 -6.94
CA ASP A 61 19.20 1.94 -8.31
C ASP A 61 17.68 2.01 -8.30
N SER A 62 17.07 2.06 -9.48
CA SER A 62 15.61 2.16 -9.67
C SER A 62 14.83 0.89 -9.32
N THR A 63 15.52 -0.21 -8.97
CA THR A 63 14.91 -1.51 -8.63
C THR A 63 15.06 -1.86 -7.15
N SER A 64 15.69 -0.98 -6.38
CA SER A 64 15.96 -1.17 -4.96
C SER A 64 14.76 -0.74 -4.10
N GLY A 65 14.56 -1.40 -2.96
CA GLY A 65 13.52 -1.03 -2.00
C GLY A 65 12.10 -1.23 -2.52
N SER A 66 11.22 -0.27 -2.21
CA SER A 66 9.83 -0.26 -2.68
C SER A 66 9.75 0.35 -4.07
N VAL A 67 9.53 -0.47 -5.09
CA VAL A 67 9.38 0.00 -6.48
C VAL A 67 7.91 0.26 -6.79
N ALA A 68 7.59 1.46 -7.27
CA ALA A 68 6.24 1.81 -7.71
C ALA A 68 5.98 1.26 -9.12
N GLY A 69 4.89 0.52 -9.29
CA GLY A 69 4.57 -0.13 -10.55
C GLY A 69 3.26 -0.92 -10.51
N ILE A 70 2.71 -1.21 -11.69
CA ILE A 70 1.47 -2.01 -11.83
C ILE A 70 1.69 -3.45 -11.38
N ASP A 71 2.86 -4.02 -11.68
CA ASP A 71 3.18 -5.39 -11.29
C ASP A 71 3.35 -5.53 -9.77
N GLU A 72 3.99 -4.54 -9.14
CA GLU A 72 4.15 -4.46 -7.69
C GLU A 72 2.80 -4.18 -7.01
N MET A 73 1.99 -3.25 -7.52
CA MET A 73 0.63 -3.03 -6.99
C MET A 73 -0.21 -4.32 -7.08
N ASN A 74 -0.13 -5.05 -8.20
CA ASN A 74 -0.80 -6.34 -8.38
C ASN A 74 -0.32 -7.40 -7.37
N GLN A 75 0.99 -7.48 -7.15
CA GLN A 75 1.56 -8.41 -6.19
C GLN A 75 1.09 -8.07 -4.77
N PHE A 76 1.15 -6.80 -4.37
CA PHE A 76 0.71 -6.40 -3.05
C PHE A 76 -0.79 -6.64 -2.85
N LEU A 77 -1.63 -6.34 -3.85
CA LEU A 77 -3.05 -6.69 -3.81
C LEU A 77 -3.28 -8.18 -3.62
N SER A 78 -2.58 -9.02 -4.40
CA SER A 78 -2.66 -10.48 -4.33
C SER A 78 -2.30 -11.01 -2.94
N ASP A 79 -1.22 -10.49 -2.36
CA ASP A 79 -0.67 -10.96 -1.10
C ASP A 79 -1.43 -10.39 0.11
N TRP A 80 -2.01 -9.20 0.00
CA TRP A 80 -2.69 -8.50 1.09
C TRP A 80 -4.18 -8.83 1.20
N VAL A 81 -4.95 -8.61 0.12
CA VAL A 81 -6.42 -8.43 0.22
C VAL A 81 -7.11 -9.65 0.82
N CYS A 82 -6.90 -10.84 0.23
CA CYS A 82 -7.59 -12.05 0.71
C CYS A 82 -7.06 -12.51 2.08
N GLN A 83 -5.80 -12.23 2.40
CA GLN A 83 -5.23 -12.55 3.71
C GLN A 83 -5.81 -11.66 4.81
N ALA A 84 -5.88 -10.34 4.56
CA ALA A 84 -6.50 -9.37 5.47
C ALA A 84 -7.98 -9.67 5.72
N LEU A 85 -8.73 -10.06 4.68
CA LEU A 85 -10.10 -10.54 4.83
C LEU A 85 -10.18 -11.82 5.67
N SER A 86 -9.26 -12.76 5.46
CA SER A 86 -9.28 -14.05 6.16
C SER A 86 -8.87 -13.97 7.63
N ASN A 87 -7.98 -13.04 8.00
CA ASN A 87 -7.51 -12.87 9.38
C ASN A 87 -8.29 -11.80 10.16
N GLY A 88 -9.26 -11.13 9.52
CA GLY A 88 -10.13 -10.14 10.15
C GLY A 88 -9.49 -8.76 10.33
N THR A 89 -8.37 -8.48 9.65
CA THR A 89 -7.77 -7.14 9.63
C THR A 89 -8.75 -6.13 9.03
N LYS A 90 -9.11 -5.12 9.84
CA LYS A 90 -9.91 -3.97 9.38
C LYS A 90 -8.98 -2.96 8.72
N TYR A 91 -9.19 -2.66 7.44
CA TYR A 91 -8.38 -1.69 6.71
C TYR A 91 -9.19 -0.89 5.68
N PHE A 92 -8.62 0.24 5.23
CA PHE A 92 -9.03 0.93 4.02
C PHE A 92 -7.88 0.94 3.03
N TRP A 93 -8.16 0.53 1.78
CA TRP A 93 -7.18 0.64 0.70
C TRP A 93 -7.01 2.09 0.26
N PHE A 94 -5.76 2.53 0.15
CA PHE A 94 -5.38 3.82 -0.36
C PHE A 94 -4.81 3.65 -1.78
N GLU A 95 -5.53 4.02 -2.84
CA GLU A 95 -6.86 4.67 -2.84
C GLU A 95 -7.71 4.27 -4.07
N ALA A 96 -8.92 4.83 -4.18
CA ALA A 96 -9.84 4.47 -5.25
C ALA A 96 -9.39 4.99 -6.62
N PHE A 97 -8.98 6.26 -6.70
CA PHE A 97 -8.66 6.96 -7.94
C PHE A 97 -7.31 7.66 -7.82
N ASP A 98 -6.57 7.73 -8.92
CA ASP A 98 -5.47 8.66 -9.02
C ASP A 98 -5.94 10.09 -8.78
N GLU A 99 -5.12 10.85 -8.05
CA GLU A 99 -5.38 12.22 -7.66
C GLU A 99 -4.37 13.17 -8.31
N PRO A 100 -4.57 13.61 -9.58
CA PRO A 100 -3.58 14.38 -10.35
C PRO A 100 -3.09 15.67 -9.69
N TRP A 101 -3.88 16.24 -8.77
CA TRP A 101 -3.51 17.46 -8.06
C TRP A 101 -2.33 17.26 -7.11
N LYS A 102 -2.05 16.01 -6.68
CA LYS A 102 -0.94 15.68 -5.78
C LYS A 102 0.44 15.79 -6.43
N VAL A 103 0.53 15.99 -7.75
CA VAL A 103 1.79 16.26 -8.47
C VAL A 103 2.60 17.42 -7.87
N ILE A 104 1.96 18.33 -7.13
CA ILE A 104 2.63 19.42 -6.40
C ILE A 104 3.57 18.93 -5.29
N TYR A 105 3.44 17.67 -4.86
CA TYR A 105 4.26 17.03 -3.83
C TYR A 105 5.36 16.15 -4.41
N ASP A 106 5.36 15.94 -5.73
CA ASP A 106 6.39 15.14 -6.39
C ASP A 106 7.77 15.82 -6.28
N THR A 107 8.79 15.00 -6.10
CA THR A 107 10.20 15.42 -6.20
C THR A 107 10.93 14.51 -7.19
N PRO A 108 12.06 14.93 -7.78
CA PRO A 108 12.75 14.12 -8.79
C PRO A 108 13.09 12.70 -8.31
N GLY A 109 12.61 11.69 -9.03
CA GLY A 109 12.73 10.27 -8.69
C GLY A 109 11.71 9.76 -7.66
N LYS A 110 10.79 10.62 -7.23
CA LYS A 110 9.74 10.37 -6.23
C LYS A 110 8.41 10.97 -6.70
N GLU A 111 7.95 10.53 -7.86
CA GLU A 111 6.75 11.01 -8.55
C GLU A 111 5.56 10.05 -8.40
N TRP A 112 5.28 9.57 -7.19
CA TRP A 112 4.23 8.57 -6.93
C TRP A 112 2.94 9.15 -6.34
N GLU A 113 2.96 10.41 -5.86
CA GLU A 113 1.90 10.95 -5.01
C GLU A 113 0.53 10.99 -5.70
N ASP A 114 0.50 11.20 -7.01
CA ASP A 114 -0.73 11.21 -7.82
C ASP A 114 -1.15 9.82 -8.36
N LYS A 115 -0.45 8.74 -8.00
CA LYS A 115 -0.52 7.43 -8.69
C LYS A 115 -0.94 6.23 -7.82
N TRP A 116 -1.65 6.47 -6.72
CA TRP A 116 -2.08 5.42 -5.75
C TRP A 116 -3.41 4.73 -6.08
N GLY A 117 -4.17 5.26 -7.03
CA GLY A 117 -5.50 4.74 -7.34
C GLY A 117 -5.48 3.31 -7.89
N LEU A 118 -6.50 2.52 -7.55
CA LEU A 118 -6.83 1.32 -8.34
C LEU A 118 -7.34 1.70 -9.73
N MET A 119 -7.97 2.87 -9.83
CA MET A 119 -8.47 3.45 -11.07
C MET A 119 -7.69 4.72 -11.40
N ASP A 120 -7.66 5.07 -12.68
CA ASP A 120 -7.16 6.37 -13.11
C ASP A 120 -8.13 7.52 -12.72
N SER A 121 -7.71 8.75 -12.98
CA SER A 121 -8.53 9.94 -12.69
C SER A 121 -9.82 10.02 -13.51
N ALA A 122 -9.94 9.25 -14.59
CA ALA A 122 -11.15 9.08 -15.39
C ALA A 122 -12.06 7.96 -14.86
N ARG A 123 -11.72 7.34 -13.72
CA ARG A 123 -12.46 6.26 -13.06
C ARG A 123 -12.46 4.96 -13.84
N VAL A 124 -11.42 4.73 -14.64
CA VAL A 124 -11.19 3.48 -15.37
C VAL A 124 -10.16 2.67 -14.60
N LEU A 125 -10.40 1.36 -14.44
CA LEU A 125 -9.42 0.45 -13.83
C LEU A 125 -8.09 0.55 -14.60
N LYS A 126 -6.99 0.73 -13.87
CA LYS A 126 -5.67 0.88 -14.49
C LYS A 126 -5.33 -0.32 -15.38
N SER A 127 -4.74 -0.04 -16.54
CA SER A 127 -4.33 -1.08 -17.49
C SER A 127 -3.36 -2.06 -16.82
N GLY A 128 -3.68 -3.35 -16.88
CA GLY A 128 -2.89 -4.42 -16.29
C GLY A 128 -3.17 -4.70 -14.81
N LEU A 129 -3.95 -3.85 -14.13
CA LEU A 129 -4.34 -4.08 -12.74
C LEU A 129 -5.34 -5.23 -12.61
N LYS A 130 -5.17 -6.04 -11.57
CA LYS A 130 -5.99 -7.21 -11.25
C LYS A 130 -6.53 -7.08 -9.84
N ILE A 131 -7.85 -7.03 -9.72
CA ILE A 131 -8.51 -7.08 -8.43
C ILE A 131 -8.61 -8.55 -7.97
N PRO A 132 -8.08 -8.91 -6.79
CA PRO A 132 -8.16 -10.28 -6.30
C PRO A 132 -9.60 -10.76 -6.11
N ASP A 133 -9.90 -11.98 -6.58
CA ASP A 133 -11.13 -12.69 -6.25
C ASP A 133 -10.89 -13.56 -5.01
N CYS A 134 -11.44 -13.13 -3.88
CA CYS A 134 -11.33 -13.83 -2.60
C CYS A 134 -12.48 -14.82 -2.36
N GLY A 135 -13.17 -15.27 -3.40
CA GLY A 135 -14.29 -16.22 -3.31
C GLY A 135 -15.54 -15.61 -2.70
N GLY A 136 -15.79 -14.32 -2.95
CA GLY A 136 -16.95 -13.59 -2.43
C GLY A 136 -16.91 -13.24 -0.95
N LYS A 137 -15.75 -13.38 -0.29
CA LYS A 137 -15.55 -12.91 1.09
C LYS A 137 -15.56 -11.38 1.15
N THR A 138 -16.15 -10.83 2.21
CA THR A 138 -16.21 -9.39 2.53
C THR A 138 -15.86 -9.15 3.99
#